data_AF-A0A662HVL1-F1
#
_entry.id   AF-A0A662HVL1-F1
#
_cell.length_a   1.000
_cell.length_b   1.000
_cell.length_c   1.000
_cell.angle_alpha   90.00
_cell.angle_beta   90.00
_cell.angle_gamma   90.00
#
_symmetry.space_group_name_H-M   'P 1'
#
loop_
_entity.id
_entity.type
_entity.pdbx_description
1 polymer ?
#
loop_
_entity_poly.entity_id
_entity_poly.type
_entity_poly.pdbx_seq_one_letter_code
_entity_poly.pdbx_strand_id
1 'polypeptide(L)'
;MFVMIFCVAFDLGFTVYKYVKKRFDEIYSAESVLPKRIIHGVVYLIFLVLAYEAIRVRVEGELFAGLLFLVYIAFSAVAFFIVVDIVVSLRKLRRKRIA
;
A
#
# COMPACT_ATOMS: atom_id res chain seq x y z
N MET A 1 -21.24 -10.31 -6.96
CA MET A 1 -20.66 -9.03 -7.41
C MET A 1 -19.64 -8.46 -6.43
N PHE A 2 -20.00 -8.21 -5.16
CA PHE A 2 -19.06 -7.70 -4.14
C PHE A 2 -17.81 -8.56 -3.93
N VAL A 3 -17.93 -9.88 -3.87
CA VAL A 3 -16.78 -10.81 -3.74
C VAL A 3 -15.80 -10.67 -4.91
N MET A 4 -16.31 -10.49 -6.13
CA MET A 4 -15.49 -10.33 -7.32
C MET A 4 -14.70 -9.02 -7.30
N ILE A 5 -15.35 -7.92 -6.91
CA ILE A 5 -14.71 -6.60 -6.73
C ILE A 5 -13.59 -6.70 -5.68
N PHE A 6 -13.86 -7.38 -4.56
CA PHE A 6 -12.87 -7.59 -3.52
C PHE A 6 -11.67 -8.42 -4.01
N CYS A 7 -11.92 -9.54 -4.70
CA CYS A 7 -10.84 -10.38 -5.25
C CYS A 7 -9.96 -9.60 -6.23
N VAL A 8 -10.56 -8.80 -7.12
CA VAL A 8 -9.81 -7.97 -8.08
C VAL A 8 -9.00 -6.89 -7.37
N ALA A 9 -9.59 -6.19 -6.40
CA ALA A 9 -8.88 -5.18 -5.61
C ALA A 9 -7.73 -5.78 -4.80
N PHE A 10 -7.94 -6.97 -4.23
CA PHE A 10 -6.92 -7.70 -3.49
C PHE A 10 -5.75 -8.13 -4.38
N ASP A 11 -6.03 -8.69 -5.56
CA ASP A 11 -5.00 -9.14 -6.50
C ASP A 11 -4.18 -7.96 -7.05
N LEU A 12 -4.85 -6.85 -7.38
CA LEU A 12 -4.19 -5.59 -7.75
C LEU A 12 -3.30 -5.07 -6.62
N GLY A 13 -3.85 -4.96 -5.40
CA GLY A 13 -3.11 -4.47 -4.24
C GLY A 13 -1.88 -5.33 -3.94
N PHE A 14 -2.03 -6.64 -4.01
CA PHE A 14 -0.96 -7.60 -3.77
C PHE A 14 0.13 -7.51 -4.83
N THR A 15 -0.26 -7.42 -6.10
CA THR A 15 0.66 -7.31 -7.23
C THR A 15 1.47 -6.03 -7.16
N VAL A 16 0.82 -4.88 -6.94
CA VAL A 16 1.50 -3.58 -6.78
C VAL A 16 2.51 -3.65 -5.64
N TYR A 17 2.09 -4.16 -4.47
CA TYR A 17 2.97 -4.34 -3.32
C TYR A 17 4.19 -5.21 -3.66
N LYS A 18 4.00 -6.35 -4.34
CA LYS A 18 5.08 -7.27 -4.70
C LYS A 18 6.10 -6.62 -5.62
N TYR A 19 5.66 -5.83 -6.61
CA TYR A 19 6.54 -5.10 -7.51
C TYR A 19 7.36 -4.05 -6.79
N VAL A 20 6.70 -3.23 -5.94
CA VAL A 20 7.37 -2.20 -5.13
C VAL A 20 8.42 -2.84 -4.23
N LYS A 21 8.05 -3.92 -3.53
CA LYS A 21 8.94 -4.68 -2.66
C LYS A 21 10.15 -5.25 -3.40
N LYS A 22 9.94 -5.90 -4.56
CA LYS A 22 11.01 -6.48 -5.36
C LYS A 22 12.03 -5.42 -5.78
N ARG A 23 11.57 -4.27 -6.28
CA ARG A 23 12.44 -3.16 -6.64
C ARG A 23 13.23 -2.62 -5.45
N PHE A 24 12.60 -2.55 -4.28
CA PHE A 24 13.29 -2.17 -3.05
C PHE A 24 14.42 -3.13 -2.67
N ASP A 25 14.15 -4.44 -2.73
CA ASP A 25 15.13 -5.46 -2.40
C ASP A 25 16.29 -5.51 -3.40
N GLU A 26 16.07 -5.15 -4.66
CA GLU A 26 17.13 -5.00 -5.67
C GLU A 26 18.05 -3.80 -5.40
N ILE A 27 17.50 -2.67 -4.94
CA ILE A 27 18.24 -1.40 -4.77
C ILE A 27 19.05 -1.38 -3.46
N TYR A 28 18.58 -2.06 -2.42
CA TYR A 28 19.17 -1.96 -1.08
C TYR A 28 19.70 -3.30 -0.57
N SER A 29 20.89 -3.28 0.05
CA SER A 29 21.48 -4.48 0.69
C SER A 29 20.64 -4.96 1.89
N ALA A 30 20.40 -6.28 1.97
CA ALA A 30 19.44 -6.94 2.86
C ALA A 30 19.46 -6.49 4.34
N GLU A 31 20.62 -6.10 4.87
CA GLU A 31 20.75 -5.67 6.27
C GLU A 31 20.27 -4.24 6.53
N SER A 32 20.41 -3.33 5.57
CA SER A 32 19.97 -1.92 5.70
C SER A 32 18.53 -1.68 5.23
N VAL A 33 17.88 -2.72 4.68
CA VAL A 33 16.56 -2.64 4.04
C VAL A 33 15.43 -2.41 5.03
N LEU A 34 15.46 -3.02 6.22
CA LEU A 34 14.28 -3.03 7.11
C LEU A 34 13.85 -1.63 7.60
N PRO A 35 14.74 -0.74 8.07
CA PRO A 35 14.34 0.61 8.47
C PRO A 35 13.89 1.46 7.27
N LYS A 36 14.60 1.36 6.14
CA LYS A 36 14.28 2.09 4.91
C LYS A 36 12.91 1.70 4.35
N ARG A 37 12.56 0.42 4.45
CA ARG A 37 11.28 -0.15 4.04
C ARG A 37 10.11 0.39 4.87
N ILE A 38 10.30 0.58 6.18
CA ILE A 38 9.29 1.20 7.05
C ILE A 38 9.05 2.65 6.65
N ILE A 39 10.11 3.44 6.47
CA ILE A 39 10.02 4.84 6.05
C ILE A 39 9.28 4.95 4.71
N HIS A 40 9.65 4.13 3.73
CA HIS A 40 8.99 4.15 2.42
C HIS A 40 7.55 3.68 2.49
N GLY A 41 7.23 2.68 3.32
CA GLY A 41 5.85 2.29 3.55
C GLY A 41 5.00 3.46 4.06
N VAL A 42 5.51 4.25 5.00
CA VAL A 42 4.83 5.46 5.50
C VAL A 42 4.67 6.50 4.39
N VAL A 43 5.73 6.75 3.61
CA VAL A 43 5.69 7.69 2.47
C VAL A 43 4.65 7.25 1.43
N TYR A 44 4.56 5.96 1.11
CA TYR A 44 3.57 5.44 0.18
C TYR A 44 2.15 5.59 0.70
N LEU A 45 1.90 5.41 2.00
CA LEU A 45 0.58 5.68 2.58
C LEU A 45 0.20 7.15 2.42
N ILE A 46 1.13 8.08 2.65
CA ILE A 46 0.89 9.52 2.45
C ILE A 46 0.52 9.79 0.98
N PHE A 47 1.31 9.28 0.03
CA PHE A 47 1.01 9.46 -1.39
C PHE A 47 -0.33 8.86 -1.80
N LEU A 48 -0.71 7.72 -1.23
CA LEU A 48 -1.99 7.09 -1.53
C LEU A 48 -3.17 7.98 -1.10
N VAL A 49 -3.07 8.56 0.11
CA VAL A 49 -4.07 9.51 0.61
C VAL A 49 -4.13 10.77 -0.26
N LEU A 50 -2.98 11.34 -0.60
CA LEU A 50 -2.90 12.51 -1.48
C LEU A 50 -3.49 12.24 -2.86
N ALA A 51 -3.22 11.07 -3.43
CA ALA A 51 -3.78 10.66 -4.72
C ALA A 51 -5.30 10.51 -4.64
N TYR A 52 -5.85 9.98 -3.53
CA TYR A 52 -7.29 9.87 -3.34
C TYR A 52 -7.95 11.25 -3.25
N GLU A 53 -7.38 12.17 -2.45
CA GLU A 53 -7.90 13.54 -2.34
C GLU A 53 -7.81 14.28 -3.68
N ALA A 54 -6.74 14.10 -4.46
CA ALA A 54 -6.61 14.70 -5.79
C ALA A 54 -7.71 14.21 -6.74
N ILE A 55 -8.04 12.91 -6.72
CA ILE A 55 -9.15 12.35 -7.50
C ILE A 55 -10.48 12.92 -7.00
N ARG A 56 -10.68 12.96 -5.68
CA ARG A 56 -11.91 13.48 -5.06
C ARG A 56 -12.20 14.92 -5.45
N VAL A 57 -11.21 15.81 -5.35
CA VAL A 57 -11.34 17.23 -5.74
C VAL A 57 -11.64 17.38 -7.23
N ARG A 58 -11.10 16.50 -8.08
CA ARG A 58 -11.27 16.60 -9.53
C ARG A 58 -12.64 16.12 -10.02
N VAL A 59 -13.34 15.32 -9.23
CA VAL A 59 -14.48 14.49 -9.67
C VAL A 59 -15.81 14.94 -9.03
N GLU A 60 -15.88 16.18 -8.52
CA GLU A 60 -17.08 16.71 -7.83
C GLU A 60 -18.40 16.49 -8.61
N GLY A 61 -19.34 15.75 -7.98
CA GLY A 61 -20.70 15.47 -8.50
C GLY A 61 -21.26 14.10 -8.06
N GLU A 62 -22.58 14.01 -7.85
CA GLU A 62 -23.25 12.78 -7.35
C GLU A 62 -23.09 11.56 -8.27
N LEU A 63 -23.04 11.80 -9.60
CA LEU A 63 -22.88 10.73 -10.61
C LEU A 63 -21.54 10.00 -10.51
N PHE A 64 -20.54 10.57 -9.83
CA PHE A 64 -19.22 9.97 -9.68
C PHE A 64 -18.95 9.37 -8.29
N ALA A 65 -19.94 9.35 -7.40
CA ALA A 65 -19.82 8.73 -6.08
C ALA A 65 -19.45 7.24 -6.17
N GLY A 66 -20.00 6.52 -7.15
CA GLY A 66 -19.68 5.11 -7.41
C GLY A 66 -18.23 4.89 -7.84
N LEU A 67 -17.69 5.79 -8.68
CA LEU A 67 -16.29 5.75 -9.11
C LEU A 67 -15.34 6.01 -7.92
N LEU A 68 -15.65 7.02 -7.11
CA LEU A 68 -14.87 7.34 -5.90
C LEU A 68 -14.84 6.17 -4.90
N PHE A 69 -15.96 5.46 -4.75
CA PHE A 69 -16.03 4.27 -3.91
C PHE A 69 -15.12 3.14 -4.42
N LEU A 70 -15.06 2.91 -5.73
CA LEU A 70 -14.16 1.91 -6.32
C LEU A 70 -12.68 2.29 -6.13
N VAL A 71 -12.34 3.57 -6.32
CA VAL A 71 -10.99 4.08 -6.06
C VAL A 71 -10.61 3.90 -4.60
N TYR A 72 -11.53 4.20 -3.67
CA TYR A 72 -11.33 4.01 -2.25
C TYR A 72 -11.03 2.55 -1.89
N ILE A 73 -11.79 1.59 -2.43
CA ILE A 73 -11.53 0.16 -2.21
C ILE A 73 -10.15 -0.24 -2.74
N ALA A 74 -9.83 0.17 -3.98
CA ALA A 74 -8.55 -0.18 -4.61
C ALA A 74 -7.37 0.37 -3.79
N PHE A 75 -7.45 1.62 -3.34
CA PHE A 75 -6.40 2.24 -2.55
C PHE A 75 -6.31 1.59 -1.16
N SER A 76 -7.45 1.32 -0.52
CA SER A 76 -7.48 0.63 0.76
C SER A 76 -6.80 -0.75 0.70
N ALA A 77 -6.97 -1.49 -0.40
CA ALA A 77 -6.29 -2.75 -0.62
C ALA A 77 -4.76 -2.59 -0.69
N VAL A 78 -4.26 -1.60 -1.44
CA VAL A 78 -2.82 -1.29 -1.51
C VAL A 78 -2.28 -0.88 -0.14
N ALA A 79 -2.99 0.01 0.56
CA ALA A 79 -2.63 0.47 1.91
C ALA A 79 -2.51 -0.69 2.90
N PHE A 80 -3.44 -1.65 2.83
CA PHE A 80 -3.41 -2.85 3.68
C PHE A 80 -2.10 -3.63 3.53
N PHE A 81 -1.66 -3.92 2.29
CA PHE A 81 -0.41 -4.65 2.07
C PHE A 81 0.83 -3.87 2.55
N ILE A 82 0.84 -2.55 2.38
CA ILE A 82 1.92 -1.69 2.89
C ILE A 82 1.99 -1.77 4.42
N VAL A 83 0.84 -1.66 5.10
CA VAL A 83 0.76 -1.78 6.57
C VAL A 83 1.25 -3.16 7.04
N VAL A 84 0.83 -4.23 6.38
CA VAL A 84 1.29 -5.59 6.69
C VAL A 84 2.82 -5.68 6.56
N ASP A 85 3.41 -5.12 5.51
CA ASP A 85 4.86 -5.14 5.32
C ASP A 85 5.62 -4.35 6.39
N ILE A 86 5.10 -3.18 6.79
CA ILE A 86 5.65 -2.38 7.89
C ILE A 86 5.62 -3.20 9.19
N VAL A 87 4.47 -3.81 9.52
CA VAL A 87 4.32 -4.63 10.74
C VAL A 87 5.27 -5.82 10.73
N VAL A 88 5.39 -6.52 9.60
CA VAL A 88 6.32 -7.65 9.44
C VAL A 88 7.77 -7.18 9.59
N SER A 89 8.12 -6.02 9.01
CA SER A 89 9.46 -5.45 9.08
C SER A 89 9.83 -5.03 10.50
N LEU A 90 8.91 -4.39 11.22
CA LEU A 90 9.06 -4.06 12.64
C LEU A 90 9.24 -5.31 13.51
N ARG A 91 8.43 -6.36 13.28
CA ARG A 91 8.57 -7.64 14.00
C ARG A 91 9.93 -8.30 13.76
N LYS A 92 10.48 -8.20 12.54
CA LYS A 92 11.82 -8.71 12.21
C LYS A 92 12.92 -7.88 12.90
N LEU A 93 12.82 -6.55 12.87
CA LEU A 93 13.76 -5.66 13.57
C LEU A 93 13.78 -5.92 15.08
N ARG A 94 12.59 -6.08 15.70
CA ARG A 94 12.49 -6.40 17.12
C ARG A 94 13.17 -7.73 17.45
N ARG A 95 12.99 -8.77 16.63
CA ARG A 95 13.66 -10.06 16.81
C ARG A 95 15.18 -9.97 16.62
N LYS A 96 15.66 -9.25 15.61
CA LYS A 96 17.11 -9.06 15.35
C LYS A 96 17.81 -8.25 16.44
N ARG A 97 17.07 -7.46 17.25
CA ARG A 97 17.61 -6.69 18.37
C ARG A 97 17.68 -7.48 19.69
N ILE A 98 17.05 -8.65 19.76
CA ILE A 98 16.99 -9.52 20.97
C ILE A 98 17.97 -10.71 20.84
N ALA A 99 18.44 -11.01 19.62
CA ALA A 99 19.52 -11.96 19.34
C ALA A 99 20.86 -11.22 19.24
#